data_AF-A0A7X4EWB5-F1
#
_entry.id   AF-A0A7X4EWB5-F1
#
_cell.length_a   1.000
_cell.length_b   1.000
_cell.length_c   1.000
_cell.angle_alpha   90.00
_cell.angle_beta   90.00
_cell.angle_gamma   90.00
#
_symmetry.space_group_name_H-M   'P 1'
#
loop_
_entity.id
_entity.type
_entity.pdbx_description
1 polymer ?
#
loop_
_entity_poly.entity_id
_entity_poly.type
_entity_poly.pdbx_seq_one_letter_code
_entity_poly.pdbx_strand_id
1 'polypeptide(L)'
;YYGPFDAQAIFNEIPSDALEIDIFPADHAAWSKKLAQVVMMRESPDHAPDDYLVLSGTNLRELLRQGIHPPPEITRPEVADILMRYYSR
;
A
#
# COMPACT_ATOMS: atom_id res chain seq x y z
N TYR A 1 -18.17 7.81 1.39
CA TYR A 1 -19.43 7.05 1.20
C TYR A 1 -19.42 5.77 2.03
N TYR A 2 -18.31 5.02 2.10
CA TYR A 2 -18.18 3.81 2.92
C TYR A 2 -17.01 3.92 3.90
N GLY A 3 -17.06 3.15 4.99
CA GLY A 3 -15.94 2.93 5.90
C GLY A 3 -14.79 2.16 5.23
N PRO A 4 -13.57 2.24 5.80
CA PRO A 4 -12.36 1.69 5.18
C PRO A 4 -12.39 0.17 4.98
N PHE A 5 -13.15 -0.56 5.81
CA PHE A 5 -13.23 -2.03 5.80
C PHE A 5 -14.64 -2.57 5.56
N ASP A 6 -15.61 -1.73 5.17
CA ASP A 6 -17.00 -2.15 4.95
C ASP A 6 -17.09 -3.21 3.85
N ALA A 7 -16.25 -3.10 2.82
CA ALA A 7 -16.15 -4.09 1.74
C ALA A 7 -15.61 -5.45 2.20
N GLN A 8 -14.96 -5.52 3.37
CA GLN A 8 -14.56 -6.77 4.01
C GLN A 8 -15.67 -7.27 4.94
N ALA A 9 -16.25 -6.36 5.73
CA ALA A 9 -17.29 -6.68 6.71
C ALA A 9 -18.54 -7.30 6.08
N ILE A 10 -18.89 -6.91 4.85
CA ILE A 10 -20.05 -7.46 4.14
C ILE A 10 -20.01 -8.99 3.98
N PHE A 11 -18.82 -9.60 3.92
CA PHE A 11 -18.69 -11.06 3.82
C PHE A 11 -19.09 -11.80 5.10
N ASN A 12 -19.21 -11.10 6.23
CA ASN A 12 -19.78 -11.68 7.45
C ASN A 12 -21.31 -11.80 7.40
N GLU A 13 -21.97 -11.12 6.45
CA GLU A 13 -23.43 -11.13 6.26
C GLU A 13 -23.87 -12.04 5.11
N ILE A 14 -22.93 -12.43 4.24
CA ILE A 14 -23.18 -13.35 3.11
C ILE A 14 -23.22 -14.80 3.62
N PRO A 15 -24.13 -15.66 3.14
CA PRO A 15 -24.13 -17.08 3.50
C PRO A 15 -22.79 -17.75 3.23
N SER A 16 -22.33 -18.60 4.14
CA SER A 16 -21.00 -19.22 4.09
C SER A 16 -20.80 -20.21 2.93
N ASP A 17 -21.88 -20.66 2.30
CA ASP A 17 -21.89 -21.56 1.14
C ASP A 17 -22.12 -20.81 -0.18
N ALA A 18 -22.25 -19.48 -0.14
CA ALA A 18 -22.48 -18.68 -1.34
C ALA A 18 -21.25 -18.59 -2.26
N LEU A 19 -20.05 -18.79 -1.72
CA LEU A 19 -18.77 -18.66 -2.42
C LEU A 19 -17.83 -19.81 -2.02
N GLU A 20 -17.09 -20.35 -3.00
CA GLU A 20 -16.05 -21.36 -2.75
C GLU A 20 -14.69 -20.75 -2.36
N ILE A 21 -14.53 -19.44 -2.53
CA ILE A 21 -13.28 -18.72 -2.28
C ILE A 21 -13.29 -18.04 -0.91
N ASP A 22 -12.15 -18.08 -0.24
CA ASP A 22 -11.94 -17.36 1.01
C ASP A 22 -11.42 -15.93 0.78
N ILE A 23 -11.86 -15.01 1.64
CA ILE A 23 -11.35 -13.65 1.68
C ILE A 23 -10.12 -13.58 2.59
N PHE A 24 -9.04 -12.98 2.09
CA PHE A 24 -7.94 -12.52 2.92
C PHE A 24 -8.19 -11.02 3.26
N PRO A 25 -8.69 -10.68 4.47
CA PRO A 25 -8.98 -9.30 4.82
C PRO A 25 -7.68 -8.55 5.06
N ALA A 26 -7.16 -7.88 4.05
CA ALA A 26 -5.94 -7.08 4.13
C ALA A 26 -6.16 -5.76 4.89
N ASP A 27 -5.07 -5.11 5.28
CA ASP A 27 -5.09 -3.77 5.89
C ASP A 27 -4.12 -2.86 5.12
N HIS A 28 -4.06 -1.58 5.50
CA HIS A 28 -3.09 -0.63 4.98
C HIS A 28 -1.67 -1.18 5.14
N ALA A 29 -1.00 -1.40 4.00
CA ALA A 29 0.39 -1.81 3.96
C ALA A 29 1.31 -0.59 3.94
N ALA A 30 2.36 -0.63 4.76
CA ALA A 30 3.36 0.43 4.84
C ALA A 30 4.76 -0.14 5.08
N TRP A 31 5.80 0.60 4.69
CA TRP A 31 7.17 0.26 5.06
C TRP A 31 7.43 0.68 6.51
N SER A 32 7.72 -0.29 7.38
CA SER A 32 8.17 -0.03 8.74
C SER A 32 9.66 0.31 8.77
N LYS A 33 10.01 1.47 9.32
CA LYS A 33 11.40 1.87 9.59
C LYS A 33 12.02 1.07 10.73
N LYS A 34 11.21 0.67 11.72
CA LYS A 34 11.67 -0.15 12.87
C LYS A 34 12.02 -1.58 12.46
N LEU A 35 11.18 -2.17 11.61
CA LEU A 35 11.30 -3.58 11.21
C LEU A 35 12.02 -3.76 9.86
N ALA A 36 12.28 -2.67 9.14
CA ALA A 36 12.90 -2.66 7.82
C ALA A 36 12.21 -3.60 6.81
N GLN A 37 10.88 -3.61 6.81
CA GLN A 37 10.06 -4.42 5.92
C GLN A 37 8.67 -3.83 5.70
N VAL A 38 7.97 -4.32 4.69
CA VAL A 38 6.55 -4.01 4.46
C VAL A 38 5.71 -4.82 5.45
N VAL A 39 4.82 -4.13 6.17
CA VAL A 39 3.88 -4.73 7.14
C VAL A 39 2.48 -4.21 6.88
N MET A 40 1.47 -4.99 7.28
CA MET A 40 0.13 -4.42 7.47
C MET A 40 0.09 -3.68 8.81
N MET A 41 -0.50 -2.48 8.84
CA MET A 41 -0.47 -1.62 10.04
C MET A 41 -1.05 -2.31 11.29
N ARG A 42 -2.11 -3.12 11.16
CA ARG A 42 -2.64 -3.95 12.27
C ARG A 42 -1.63 -4.93 12.89
N GLU A 43 -0.59 -5.33 12.15
CA GLU A 43 0.44 -6.27 12.61
C GLU A 43 1.57 -5.56 13.39
N SER A 44 1.50 -4.23 13.48
CA SER A 44 2.51 -3.37 14.11
C SER A 44 1.85 -2.39 15.10
N PRO A 45 1.16 -2.89 16.14
CA PRO A 45 0.39 -2.05 17.07
C PRO A 45 1.25 -1.14 17.97
N ASP A 46 2.56 -1.40 18.04
CA ASP A 46 3.55 -0.64 18.81
C ASP A 46 4.22 0.51 18.01
N HIS A 47 3.79 0.72 16.76
CA HIS A 47 4.32 1.76 15.89
C HIS A 47 3.55 3.07 16.03
N ALA A 48 4.29 4.18 16.07
CA ALA A 48 3.76 5.51 15.86
C ALA A 48 3.67 5.82 14.35
N PRO A 49 2.87 6.82 13.92
CA PRO A 49 2.78 7.20 12.50
C PRO A 49 4.15 7.48 11.84
N ASP A 50 5.09 8.08 12.59
CA ASP A 50 6.42 8.42 12.09
C ASP A 50 7.36 7.21 11.91
N ASP A 51 7.01 6.05 12.49
CA ASP A 51 7.73 4.79 12.28
C ASP A 51 7.49 4.21 10.88
N TYR A 52 6.51 4.74 10.15
CA TYR A 52 6.21 4.35 8.78
C TYR A 52 6.80 5.32 7.77
N LEU A 53 7.25 4.80 6.64
CA LEU A 53 7.51 5.60 5.46
C LEU A 53 6.23 5.66 4.63
N VAL A 54 5.63 6.85 4.56
CA VAL A 54 4.43 7.11 3.75
C VAL A 54 4.78 8.10 2.65
N LEU A 55 4.52 7.70 1.40
CA LEU A 55 4.65 8.58 0.24
C LEU A 55 3.29 8.68 -0.44
N SER A 56 2.72 9.88 -0.49
CA SER A 56 1.44 10.08 -1.16
C SER A 56 1.56 9.77 -2.66
N GLY A 57 0.49 9.24 -3.27
CA GLY A 57 0.48 8.97 -4.70
C GLY A 57 0.71 10.23 -5.56
N THR A 58 0.31 11.40 -5.06
CA THR A 58 0.60 12.69 -5.71
C THR A 58 2.09 12.99 -5.71
N ASN A 59 2.76 12.86 -4.56
CA ASN A 59 4.20 13.08 -4.47
C ASN A 59 4.98 12.02 -5.26
N LEU A 60 4.57 10.76 -5.21
CA LEU A 60 5.17 9.68 -6.01
C LEU A 60 5.14 10.01 -7.50
N ARG A 61 3.98 10.40 -8.04
CA ARG A 61 3.87 10.78 -9.46
C ARG A 61 4.69 12.02 -9.79
N GLU A 62 4.80 12.97 -8.87
CA GLU A 62 5.61 14.16 -9.08
C GLU A 62 7.10 13.83 -9.19
N LEU A 63 7.64 13.01 -8.29
CA LEU A 63 9.03 12.53 -8.37
C LEU A 63 9.30 11.84 -9.70
N LEU A 64 8.39 10.95 -10.13
CA LEU A 64 8.52 10.23 -11.40
C LEU A 64 8.50 11.16 -12.62
N ARG A 65 7.67 12.23 -12.62
CA ARG A 65 7.66 13.23 -13.69
C ARG A 65 8.93 14.06 -13.74
N GLN A 66 9.53 14.32 -12.59
CA GLN A 66 10.80 15.04 -12.47
C GLN A 66 12.02 14.16 -12.84
N GLY A 67 11.81 12.86 -13.14
CA GLY A 67 12.91 11.92 -13.37
C GLY A 67 13.70 11.58 -12.11
N ILE A 68 13.11 11.81 -10.93
CA ILE A 68 13.71 11.51 -9.63
C ILE A 68 13.21 10.15 -9.16
N HIS A 69 14.14 9.25 -8.85
CA HIS A 69 13.80 7.96 -8.26
C HIS A 69 13.09 8.15 -6.91
N PRO A 70 11.90 7.55 -6.72
CA PRO A 70 11.29 7.46 -5.40
C PRO A 70 12.14 6.58 -4.46
N PRO A 71 11.90 6.62 -3.13
CA PRO A 71 12.58 5.75 -2.18
C PRO A 71 12.44 4.27 -2.57
N PRO A 72 13.54 3.48 -2.54
CA PRO A 72 13.53 2.07 -2.93
C PRO A 72 12.65 1.19 -2.03
N GLU A 73 12.36 1.65 -0.82
CA GLU A 73 11.42 1.05 0.12
C GLU A 73 9.96 1.09 -0.39
N ILE A 74 9.65 2.06 -1.26
CA ILE A 74 8.29 2.28 -1.81
C ILE A 74 8.21 1.80 -3.25
N THR A 75 9.22 2.10 -4.08
CA THR A 75 9.22 1.76 -5.50
C THR A 75 10.53 1.08 -5.88
N ARG A 76 10.43 -0.12 -6.43
CA ARG A 76 11.60 -0.84 -6.96
C ARG A 76 12.24 -0.01 -8.09
N PRO A 77 13.58 0.14 -8.14
CA PRO A 77 14.25 0.97 -9.15
C PRO A 77 13.86 0.61 -10.59
N GLU A 78 13.76 -0.67 -10.90
CA GLU A 78 13.44 -1.19 -12.23
C GLU A 78 12.01 -0.82 -12.65
N VAL A 79 11.09 -0.75 -11.68
CA VAL A 79 9.71 -0.30 -11.89
C VAL A 79 9.69 1.22 -12.06
N ALA A 80 10.43 1.97 -11.23
CA ALA A 80 10.56 3.42 -11.36
C ALA A 80 11.08 3.80 -12.76
N ASP A 81 12.09 3.10 -13.29
CA ASP A 81 12.62 3.33 -14.63
C ASP A 81 11.57 3.16 -15.74
N ILE A 82 10.71 2.16 -15.64
CA ILE A 82 9.61 1.96 -16.57
C ILE A 82 8.62 3.14 -16.49
N LEU A 83 8.27 3.55 -15.27
CA LEU A 83 7.31 4.63 -15.04
C LEU A 83 7.86 5.99 -15.48
N MET A 84 9.12 6.30 -15.17
CA MET A 84 9.77 7.54 -15.59
C MET A 84 9.88 7.63 -17.11
N ARG A 85 10.20 6.52 -17.80
CA ARG A 85 10.18 6.45 -19.27
C ARG A 85 8.81 6.72 -19.89
N TYR A 86 7.73 6.47 -19.16
CA TYR A 86 6.39 6.85 -19.60
C TYR A 86 6.16 8.37 -19.43
N TYR A 87 6.58 8.95 -18.31
CA TYR A 87 6.38 10.39 -18.03
C TYR A 87 7.31 11.33 -18.82
N SER A 88 8.43 10.83 -19.35
CA SER A 88 9.36 11.62 -20.16
C SER A 88 9.01 11.70 -21.65
N ARG A 89 7.87 11.12 -22.05
CA ARG A 89 7.30 11.23 -23.40
C ARG A 89 6.33 12.41 -23.50
#